data_AF-A0A522ESS5-F1
#
_entry.id   AF-A0A522ESS5-F1
#
_cell.length_a   1.000
_cell.length_b   1.000
_cell.length_c   1.000
_cell.angle_alpha   90.00
_cell.angle_beta   90.00
_cell.angle_gamma   90.00
#
_symmetry.space_group_name_H-M   'P 1'
#
loop_
_entity.id
_entity.type
_entity.pdbx_description
1 polymer ?
#
loop_
_entity_poly.entity_id
_entity_poly.type
_entity_poly.pdbx_seq_one_letter_code
_entity_poly.pdbx_strand_id
1 'polypeptide(L)'
;LKGLGLPSAPASPIIVMEEQNRPQPKLDRNLEKGMACVVGRVREDSVLGYKMVVLSHNTIRGAAGCSILNAELMKAKGYLED
;
A
#
# COMPACT_ATOMS: atom_id res chain seq x y z
N LEU A 1 -9.16 -0.44 -9.92
CA LEU A 1 -7.70 -0.31 -10.09
C LEU A 1 -7.11 -1.51 -10.80
N LYS A 2 -7.33 -2.73 -10.30
CA LYS A 2 -6.86 -3.98 -10.94
C LYS A 2 -7.34 -4.05 -12.40
N GLY A 3 -6.43 -4.37 -13.33
CA GLY A 3 -6.71 -4.47 -14.77
C GLY A 3 -6.58 -3.17 -15.57
N LEU A 4 -6.38 -2.00 -14.92
CA LEU A 4 -6.21 -0.72 -15.64
C LEU A 4 -4.75 -0.40 -16.00
N GLY A 5 -3.78 -1.13 -15.45
CA GLY A 5 -2.36 -0.93 -15.76
C GLY A 5 -1.82 0.48 -15.42
N LEU A 6 -2.34 1.13 -14.37
CA LEU A 6 -1.95 2.50 -14.02
C LEU A 6 -0.46 2.57 -13.64
N PRO A 7 0.32 3.55 -14.14
CA PRO A 7 1.77 3.57 -13.99
C PRO A 7 2.29 3.53 -12.55
N SER A 8 1.60 4.21 -11.63
CA SER A 8 2.00 4.29 -10.23
C SER A 8 1.35 3.23 -9.34
N ALA A 9 0.49 2.37 -9.89
CA ALA A 9 -0.15 1.31 -9.12
C ALA A 9 0.88 0.22 -8.75
N PRO A 10 0.96 -0.19 -7.46
CA PRO A 10 1.81 -1.31 -7.06
C PRO A 10 1.26 -2.62 -7.62
N ALA A 11 2.13 -3.58 -7.93
CA ALA A 11 1.70 -4.91 -8.37
C ALA A 11 1.00 -5.66 -7.22
N SER A 12 1.56 -5.54 -6.02
CA SER A 12 1.03 -6.06 -4.76
C SER A 12 0.70 -4.91 -3.81
N PRO A 13 -0.54 -4.35 -3.84
CA PRO A 13 -0.90 -3.22 -2.97
C PRO A 13 -0.89 -3.57 -1.47
N ILE A 14 -1.01 -4.85 -1.13
CA ILE A 14 -0.84 -5.37 0.22
C ILE A 14 0.22 -6.46 0.15
N ILE A 15 1.26 -6.33 0.96
CA ILE A 15 2.31 -7.35 1.13
C ILE A 15 2.17 -7.90 2.54
N VAL A 16 1.91 -9.19 2.67
CA VAL A 16 1.83 -9.87 3.96
C VAL A 16 3.18 -10.54 4.24
N MET A 17 3.76 -10.27 5.41
CA MET A 17 5.04 -10.81 5.85
C MET A 17 4.84 -11.78 7.02
N GLU A 18 5.45 -12.96 6.91
CA GLU A 18 5.35 -14.04 7.90
C GLU A 18 6.40 -13.89 9.01
N GLU A 19 7.47 -13.13 8.76
CA GLU A 19 8.56 -12.95 9.72
C GLU A 19 8.06 -12.21 10.97
N GLN A 20 8.34 -12.79 12.14
CA GLN A 20 7.82 -12.29 13.41
C GLN A 20 8.23 -10.85 13.76
N ASN A 21 9.36 -10.38 13.20
CA ASN A 21 9.91 -9.05 13.46
C ASN A 21 9.60 -8.04 12.34
N ARG A 22 8.66 -8.35 11.43
CA ARG A 22 8.24 -7.46 10.34
C ARG A 22 6.79 -7.00 10.50
N PRO A 23 6.40 -5.83 9.96
CA PRO A 23 7.24 -4.88 9.23
C PRO A 23 8.11 -3.98 10.14
N GLN A 24 9.18 -3.43 9.58
CA GLN A 24 10.05 -2.42 10.17
C GLN A 24 10.14 -1.19 9.27
N PRO A 25 9.89 0.04 9.78
CA PRO A 25 9.84 1.25 8.95
C PRO A 25 11.09 1.47 8.07
N LYS A 26 12.29 1.22 8.61
CA LYS A 26 13.54 1.42 7.86
C LYS A 26 13.73 0.41 6.72
N LEU A 27 13.27 -0.83 6.90
CA LEU A 27 13.51 -1.93 5.97
C LEU A 27 12.42 -2.01 4.90
N ASP A 28 11.17 -1.71 5.26
CA ASP A 28 10.01 -2.11 4.47
C ASP A 28 9.27 -0.95 3.81
N ARG A 29 9.48 0.30 4.24
CA ARG A 29 8.68 1.45 3.74
C ARG A 29 8.77 1.68 2.23
N ASN A 30 9.83 1.18 1.58
CA ASN A 30 10.09 1.38 0.15
C ASN A 30 9.63 0.21 -0.73
N LEU A 31 9.03 -0.85 -0.15
CA LEU A 31 8.46 -1.95 -0.94
C LEU A 31 7.41 -1.42 -1.92
N GLU A 32 7.42 -1.96 -3.14
CA GLU A 32 6.59 -1.47 -4.26
C GLU A 32 6.74 0.06 -4.46
N LYS A 33 7.98 0.56 -4.38
CA LYS A 33 8.33 1.98 -4.46
C LYS A 33 7.60 2.85 -3.41
N GLY A 34 7.25 2.25 -2.27
CA GLY A 34 6.52 2.91 -1.18
C GLY A 34 5.02 3.06 -1.44
N MET A 35 4.48 2.40 -2.46
CA MET A 35 3.05 2.40 -2.79
C MET A 35 2.27 1.24 -2.17
N ALA A 36 2.94 0.21 -1.65
CA ALA A 36 2.30 -0.88 -0.93
C ALA A 36 2.07 -0.57 0.56
N CYS A 37 1.09 -1.25 1.10
CA CYS A 37 0.89 -1.40 2.53
C CYS A 37 1.51 -2.75 2.97
N VAL A 38 2.38 -2.74 3.96
CA VAL A 38 3.06 -3.95 4.45
C VAL A 38 2.41 -4.36 5.76
N VAL A 39 1.94 -5.60 5.82
CA VAL A 39 1.21 -6.17 6.95
C VAL A 39 2.02 -7.32 7.51
N GLY A 40 2.18 -7.39 8.82
CA GLY A 40 2.89 -8.50 9.47
C GLY A 40 2.35 -8.78 10.86
N ARG A 41 2.84 -9.87 11.46
CA ARG A 41 2.45 -10.33 12.80
C ARG A 41 0.93 -10.53 12.94
N VAL A 42 0.29 -10.97 11.87
CA VAL A 42 -1.14 -11.32 11.86
C VAL A 42 -1.33 -12.52 12.78
N ARG A 43 -2.17 -12.37 13.80
CA ARG A 43 -2.47 -13.42 14.78
C ARG A 43 -3.79 -13.17 15.46
N GLU A 44 -4.35 -14.20 16.05
CA GLU A 44 -5.59 -14.09 16.82
C GLU A 44 -5.42 -13.14 18.01
N ASP A 45 -6.51 -12.45 18.33
CA ASP A 45 -6.67 -11.62 19.50
C ASP A 45 -7.95 -12.04 20.23
N SER A 46 -7.86 -12.27 21.54
CA SER A 46 -8.96 -12.81 22.34
C SER A 46 -10.14 -11.86 22.51
N VAL A 47 -9.99 -10.58 22.15
CA VAL A 47 -11.04 -9.57 22.30
C VAL A 47 -11.59 -9.15 20.95
N LEU A 48 -10.70 -8.83 19.99
CA LEU A 48 -11.09 -8.25 18.69
C LEU A 48 -10.96 -9.24 17.52
N GLY A 49 -10.71 -10.52 17.80
CA GLY A 49 -10.55 -11.58 16.80
C GLY A 49 -9.14 -11.67 16.23
N TYR A 50 -8.60 -10.57 15.70
CA TYR A 50 -7.24 -10.52 15.16
C TYR A 50 -6.51 -9.23 15.48
N LYS A 51 -5.18 -9.32 15.56
CA LYS A 51 -4.28 -8.17 15.61
C LYS A 51 -3.12 -8.34 14.64
N MET A 52 -2.63 -7.21 14.14
CA MET A 52 -1.57 -7.14 13.15
C MET A 52 -0.82 -5.80 13.28
N VAL A 53 0.33 -5.70 12.62
CA VAL A 53 1.06 -4.46 12.45
C VAL A 53 1.00 -4.06 10.98
N VAL A 54 0.69 -2.80 10.72
CA VAL A 54 0.54 -2.26 9.38
C VAL A 54 1.50 -1.08 9.20
N LEU A 55 2.31 -1.13 8.15
CA LEU A 55 3.24 -0.08 7.75
C LEU A 55 2.85 0.48 6.38
N SER A 56 2.84 1.79 6.26
CA SER A 56 2.75 2.50 4.98
C SER A 56 3.76 3.64 4.93
N HIS A 57 4.16 4.04 3.73
CA HIS A 57 5.02 5.21 3.54
C HIS A 57 4.17 6.49 3.56
N ASN A 58 4.27 7.28 4.63
CA ASN A 58 3.41 8.44 4.85
C ASN A 58 3.52 9.53 3.76
N THR A 59 4.70 9.81 3.22
CA THR A 59 4.86 10.82 2.16
C THR A 59 4.62 10.32 0.74
N ILE A 60 4.64 8.99 0.52
CA ILE A 60 4.40 8.38 -0.79
C ILE A 60 2.96 7.87 -0.82
N ARG A 61 2.70 6.67 -0.28
CA ARG A 61 1.34 6.13 -0.22
C ARG A 61 0.37 6.98 0.59
N GLY A 62 0.83 7.62 1.66
CA GLY A 62 -0.01 8.48 2.49
C GLY A 62 -0.23 9.90 1.94
N ALA A 63 0.51 10.31 0.90
CA ALA A 63 0.43 11.66 0.36
C ALA A 63 0.63 11.67 -1.17
N ALA A 64 1.82 12.05 -1.65
CA ALA A 64 2.05 12.39 -3.05
C ALA A 64 1.74 11.24 -4.03
N GLY A 65 2.16 10.02 -3.69
CA GLY A 65 1.92 8.84 -4.53
C GLY A 65 0.44 8.49 -4.65
N CYS A 66 -0.36 8.66 -3.59
CA CYS A 66 -1.81 8.47 -3.66
C CYS A 66 -2.46 9.54 -4.56
N SER A 67 -2.04 10.79 -4.44
CA SER A 67 -2.54 11.88 -5.29
C SER A 67 -2.26 11.62 -6.77
N ILE A 68 -1.05 11.16 -7.11
CA ILE A 68 -0.67 10.78 -8.48
C ILE A 68 -1.55 9.61 -8.96
N LEU A 69 -1.67 8.55 -8.16
CA LEU A 69 -2.49 7.38 -8.54
C LEU A 69 -3.97 7.75 -8.74
N ASN A 70 -4.49 8.68 -7.95
CA ASN A 70 -5.84 9.23 -8.13
C ASN A 70 -5.95 10.01 -9.45
N ALA A 71 -4.96 10.84 -9.79
CA ALA A 71 -4.94 11.57 -11.07
C ALA A 71 -4.86 10.62 -12.27
N GLU A 72 -4.00 9.59 -12.22
CA GLU A 72 -3.92 8.53 -13.23
C GLU A 72 -5.27 7.82 -13.40
N LEU A 73 -5.96 7.51 -12.30
CA LEU A 73 -7.28 6.91 -12.33
C LEU A 73 -8.33 7.84 -12.94
N MET A 74 -8.31 9.14 -12.60
CA MET A 74 -9.22 10.14 -13.16
C MET A 74 -9.02 10.26 -14.67
N LYS A 75 -7.77 10.32 -15.12
CA LYS A 75 -7.41 10.32 -16.55
C LYS A 75 -7.93 9.07 -17.26
N ALA A 76 -7.65 7.88 -16.71
CA ALA A 76 -8.10 6.61 -17.27
C ALA A 76 -9.64 6.47 -17.33
N LYS A 77 -10.38 7.21 -16.50
CA LYS A 77 -11.84 7.25 -16.49
C LYS A 77 -12.45 8.38 -17.32
N GLY A 78 -11.63 9.24 -17.95
CA GLY A 78 -12.11 10.38 -18.73
C GLY A 78 -12.59 11.57 -17.90
N TYR A 79 -12.20 11.66 -16.63
CA TYR A 79 -12.51 12.81 -15.76
C TYR A 79 -11.45 13.91 -15.81
N LEU A 80 -10.30 13.64 -16.42
CA LEU A 80 -9.18 14.57 -16.58
C LEU A 80 -8.76 14.56 -18.05
N GLU A 81 -8.69 15.74 -18.66
CA GLU A 81 -8.26 15.93 -20.05
C GLU A 81 -6.73 15.99 -20.14
N ASP A 82 -6.17 16.15 -21.35
CA ASP A 82 -4.71 16.31 -21.55
C ASP A 82 -4.26 17.73 -21.23
#